data_AF-A0A1G7BZ77-F1
#
_entry.id   AF-A0A1G7BZ77-F1
#
_cell.length_a   1.000
_cell.length_b   1.000
_cell.length_c   1.000
_cell.angle_alpha   90.00
_cell.angle_beta   90.00
_cell.angle_gamma   90.00
#
_symmetry.space_group_name_H-M   'P 1'
#
loop_
_entity.id
_entity.type
_entity.pdbx_description
1 polymer ?
#
loop_
_entity_poly.entity_id
_entity_poly.type
_entity_poly.pdbx_seq_one_letter_code
_entity_poly.pdbx_strand_id
1 'polypeptide(L)'
;MHPIRLISFGCLHLATGPDGSPVPPAADRIEDVRDRLRDPAAARGILDLDGLNPRVQEVVLNTPGARELLANLADYATLPAGPGRIAIGCAGGRHRASGLTEILARELCDRGREVVVEHLHIHLPRVLKTPTTTCSSMRTRPTSSRS
;
A
#
# COMPACT_ATOMS: atom_id res chain seq x y z
N MET A 1 -13.77 23.73 -10.23
CA MET A 1 -13.19 22.42 -10.62
C MET A 1 -13.85 21.35 -9.77
N HIS A 2 -13.96 20.11 -10.24
CA HIS A 2 -14.42 19.02 -9.37
C HIS A 2 -13.28 18.59 -8.45
N PRO A 3 -13.55 18.29 -7.17
CA PRO A 3 -12.54 17.81 -6.25
C PRO A 3 -12.01 16.44 -6.72
N ILE A 4 -10.70 16.23 -6.59
CA ILE A 4 -10.10 14.91 -6.81
C ILE A 4 -10.26 14.07 -5.55
N ARG A 5 -10.68 12.82 -5.71
CA ARG A 5 -10.78 11.86 -4.60
C ARG A 5 -9.54 10.98 -4.55
N LEU A 6 -8.90 10.94 -3.39
CA LEU A 6 -7.79 10.03 -3.11
C LEU A 6 -8.25 8.93 -2.15
N ILE A 7 -8.10 7.68 -2.56
CA ILE A 7 -8.59 6.51 -1.82
C ILE A 7 -7.40 5.67 -1.39
N SER A 8 -7.29 5.33 -0.12
CA SER A 8 -6.30 4.35 0.34
C SER A 8 -7.00 3.05 0.75
N PHE A 9 -6.45 1.89 0.37
CA PHE A 9 -7.03 0.60 0.71
C PHE A 9 -5.99 -0.48 1.01
N GLY A 10 -6.45 -1.51 1.72
CA GLY A 10 -5.71 -2.75 1.94
C GLY A 10 -6.20 -3.87 1.03
N CYS A 11 -5.32 -4.41 0.18
CA CYS A 11 -5.62 -5.50 -0.76
C CYS A 11 -6.08 -6.78 -0.06
N LEU A 12 -5.62 -7.04 1.18
CA LEU A 12 -5.99 -8.22 1.96
C LEU A 12 -7.38 -8.11 2.62
N HIS A 13 -8.03 -6.96 2.52
CA HIS A 13 -9.37 -6.71 3.05
C HIS A 13 -10.41 -6.47 1.95
N LEU A 14 -10.01 -6.56 0.67
CA LEU A 14 -10.94 -6.41 -0.43
C LEU A 14 -11.90 -7.60 -0.48
N ALA A 15 -13.16 -7.30 -0.82
CA ALA A 15 -14.12 -8.33 -1.18
C ALA A 15 -13.65 -9.07 -2.44
N THR A 16 -14.06 -10.32 -2.56
CA THR A 16 -13.72 -11.17 -3.69
C THR A 16 -14.89 -11.23 -4.67
N GLY A 17 -14.59 -11.09 -5.96
CA GLY A 17 -15.58 -11.23 -7.03
C GLY A 17 -15.97 -12.69 -7.29
N PRO A 18 -16.93 -12.92 -8.19
CA PRO A 18 -17.38 -14.26 -8.56
C PRO A 18 -16.26 -15.17 -9.11
N ASP A 19 -15.19 -14.58 -9.64
CA ASP A 19 -14.02 -15.24 -10.21
C ASP A 19 -12.93 -15.57 -9.18
N GLY A 20 -13.12 -15.20 -7.91
CA GLY A 20 -12.10 -15.39 -6.87
C GLY A 20 -11.05 -14.27 -6.79
N SER A 21 -11.16 -13.22 -7.61
CA SER A 21 -10.22 -12.09 -7.62
C SER A 21 -10.66 -10.97 -6.66
N PRO A 22 -9.73 -10.25 -6.00
CA PRO A 22 -10.07 -9.10 -5.18
C PRO A 22 -10.63 -7.96 -6.03
N VAL A 23 -11.69 -7.31 -5.56
CA VAL A 23 -12.36 -6.19 -6.24
C VAL A 23 -11.83 -4.86 -5.66
N PRO A 24 -10.97 -4.11 -6.38
CA PRO A 24 -10.46 -2.84 -5.90
C PRO A 24 -11.53 -1.73 -5.97
N PRO A 25 -11.35 -0.60 -5.25
CA PRO A 25 -12.25 0.53 -5.37
C PRO A 25 -12.25 1.10 -6.79
N ALA A 26 -13.41 1.61 -7.22
CA ALA A 26 -13.54 2.28 -8.52
C ALA A 26 -12.72 3.58 -8.53
N ALA A 27 -11.65 3.59 -9.33
CA ALA A 27 -10.79 4.76 -9.54
C ALA A 27 -10.28 4.81 -10.98
N ASP A 28 -9.96 6.01 -11.47
CA ASP A 28 -9.40 6.20 -12.81
C ASP A 28 -7.96 5.64 -12.89
N ARG A 29 -7.26 5.66 -11.75
CA ARG A 29 -5.94 5.05 -11.57
C ARG A 29 -5.85 4.34 -10.22
N ILE A 30 -5.37 3.11 -10.24
CA ILE A 30 -5.12 2.29 -9.05
C ILE A 30 -3.64 1.93 -9.00
N GLU A 31 -2.96 2.27 -7.90
CA GLU A 31 -1.56 1.98 -7.66
C GLU A 31 -1.41 0.93 -6.55
N ASP A 32 -0.96 -0.27 -6.90
CA ASP A 32 -0.56 -1.27 -5.92
C ASP A 32 0.93 -1.12 -5.58
N VAL A 33 1.23 -0.77 -4.33
CA VAL A 33 2.60 -0.49 -3.88
C VAL A 33 3.24 -1.66 -3.13
N ARG A 34 2.60 -2.85 -3.10
CA ARG A 34 3.09 -4.00 -2.33
C ARG A 34 4.49 -4.45 -2.75
N ASP A 35 4.70 -4.55 -4.06
CA ASP A 35 5.95 -5.04 -4.66
C ASP A 35 6.91 -3.89 -5.01
N ARG A 36 6.41 -2.65 -5.05
CA ARG A 36 7.19 -1.46 -5.40
C ARG A 36 7.90 -0.84 -4.19
N LEU A 37 7.26 -0.88 -3.01
CA LEU A 37 7.75 -0.22 -1.80
C LEU A 37 7.93 -1.24 -0.68
N ARG A 38 9.12 -1.26 -0.09
CA ARG A 38 9.45 -2.11 1.07
C ARG A 38 8.43 -1.91 2.19
N ASP A 39 8.12 -3.01 2.89
CA ASP A 39 7.21 -2.92 4.03
C ASP A 39 7.86 -2.12 5.18
N PRO A 40 7.22 -1.03 5.64
CA PRO A 40 7.76 -0.23 6.72
C PRO A 40 7.71 -0.94 8.08
N ALA A 41 7.01 -2.08 8.22
CA ALA A 41 6.90 -2.84 9.47
C ALA A 41 8.26 -3.29 10.06
N ALA A 42 9.34 -3.28 9.28
CA ALA A 42 10.69 -3.52 9.78
C ALA A 42 11.26 -2.33 10.60
N ALA A 43 10.71 -1.12 10.44
CA ALA A 43 11.11 0.05 11.20
C ALA A 43 10.61 -0.03 12.65
N ARG A 44 11.49 0.29 13.61
CA ARG A 44 11.14 0.24 15.03
C ARG A 44 10.10 1.29 15.40
N GLY A 45 9.11 0.89 16.20
CA GLY A 45 8.17 1.80 16.86
C GLY A 45 7.10 2.41 15.95
N ILE A 46 6.81 1.79 14.80
CA ILE A 46 5.72 2.25 13.92
C ILE A 46 4.55 1.27 13.82
N LEU A 47 4.67 0.07 14.37
CA LEU A 47 3.68 -1.00 14.20
C LEU A 47 2.31 -0.64 14.75
N ASP A 48 2.27 0.18 15.80
CA ASP A 48 1.03 0.63 16.45
C ASP A 48 0.53 1.97 15.90
N LEU A 49 1.29 2.61 15.00
CA LEU A 49 0.94 3.87 14.34
C LEU A 49 0.25 3.62 13.00
N ASP A 50 -0.41 4.61 12.44
CA ASP A 50 -1.00 4.54 11.10
C ASP A 50 -0.42 5.61 10.16
N GLY A 51 -0.81 5.57 8.89
CA GLY A 51 -0.34 6.49 7.87
C GLY A 51 -0.74 7.95 8.04
N LEU A 52 -1.59 8.32 9.00
CA LEU A 52 -1.80 9.73 9.33
C LEU A 52 -0.66 10.26 10.21
N ASN A 53 0.04 9.37 10.92
CA ASN A 53 1.14 9.76 11.77
C ASN A 53 2.35 10.23 10.92
N PRO A 54 2.92 11.42 11.19
CA PRO A 54 4.07 11.94 10.46
C PRO A 54 5.28 10.99 10.45
N ARG A 55 5.50 10.24 11.53
CA ARG A 55 6.59 9.25 11.61
C ARG A 55 6.41 8.10 10.62
N VAL A 56 5.17 7.63 10.41
CA VAL A 56 4.88 6.59 9.42
C VAL A 56 5.06 7.17 8.01
N GLN A 57 4.58 8.38 7.78
CA GLN A 57 4.74 9.08 6.50
C GLN A 57 6.21 9.27 6.13
N GLU A 58 7.05 9.66 7.09
CA GLU A 58 8.49 9.79 6.88
C GLU A 58 9.15 8.45 6.50
N VAL A 59 8.84 7.36 7.22
CA VAL A 59 9.37 6.03 6.90
C VAL A 59 8.93 5.57 5.51
N VAL A 60 7.66 5.79 5.16
CA VAL A 60 7.13 5.45 3.83
C VAL A 60 7.80 6.28 2.74
N LEU A 61 7.94 7.59 2.94
CA LEU A 61 8.56 8.51 1.99
C LEU A 61 10.05 8.23 1.78
N ASN A 62 10.75 7.74 2.80
CA ASN A 62 12.15 7.33 2.72
C ASN A 62 12.35 5.96 2.07
N THR A 63 11.29 5.28 1.65
CA THR A 63 11.41 4.07 0.84
C THR A 63 11.80 4.44 -0.60
N PRO A 64 12.83 3.81 -1.19
CA PRO A 64 13.22 4.07 -2.59
C PRO A 64 12.03 3.95 -3.54
N GLY A 65 11.85 4.91 -4.45
CA GLY A 65 10.72 4.95 -5.38
C GLY A 65 9.45 5.65 -4.87
N ALA A 66 9.34 5.95 -3.57
CA ALA A 66 8.14 6.56 -3.01
C ALA A 66 7.96 8.02 -3.47
N ARG A 67 9.06 8.80 -3.49
CA ARG A 67 9.03 10.20 -3.92
C ARG A 67 8.71 10.32 -5.40
N GLU A 68 9.32 9.47 -6.23
CA GLU A 68 9.08 9.41 -7.67
C GLU A 68 7.63 8.98 -7.98
N LEU A 69 7.08 8.04 -7.21
CA LEU A 69 5.67 7.66 -7.33
C LEU A 69 4.75 8.85 -7.01
N LEU A 70 5.00 9.57 -5.91
CA LEU A 70 4.19 10.72 -5.52
C LEU A 70 4.22 11.83 -6.58
N ALA A 71 5.40 12.19 -7.06
CA ALA A 71 5.56 13.19 -8.12
C ALA A 71 4.75 12.81 -9.37
N ASN A 72 4.87 11.55 -9.83
CA ASN A 72 4.12 11.06 -10.98
C ASN A 72 2.59 11.09 -10.78
N LEU A 73 2.11 10.80 -9.57
CA LEU A 73 0.68 10.86 -9.25
C LEU A 73 0.19 12.30 -9.15
N ALA A 74 0.99 13.20 -8.59
CA ALA A 74 0.66 14.60 -8.50
C ALA A 74 0.58 15.24 -9.90
N ASP A 75 1.53 14.92 -10.78
CA ASP A 75 1.52 15.38 -12.17
C ASP A 75 0.31 14.85 -12.93
N TYR A 76 0.03 13.54 -12.80
CA TYR A 76 -1.15 12.90 -13.39
C TYR A 76 -2.46 13.57 -12.92
N ALA A 77 -2.58 13.86 -11.62
CA ALA A 77 -3.74 14.53 -11.05
C ALA A 77 -3.95 15.93 -11.65
N THR A 78 -2.87 16.62 -12.05
CA THR A 78 -2.89 17.99 -12.60
C THR A 78 -3.06 18.11 -14.10
N LEU A 79 -3.17 16.99 -14.83
CA LEU A 79 -3.40 17.02 -16.28
C LEU A 79 -4.71 17.75 -16.65
N PRO A 80 -4.77 18.41 -17.82
CA PRO A 80 -6.04 18.84 -18.40
C PRO A 80 -6.96 17.64 -18.59
N ALA A 81 -8.21 17.74 -18.11
CA ALA A 81 -9.13 16.59 -18.01
C ALA A 81 -8.55 15.40 -17.22
N GLY A 82 -7.75 15.70 -16.18
CA GLY A 82 -7.16 14.73 -15.27
C GLY A 82 -8.18 13.92 -14.46
N PRO A 83 -7.70 12.95 -13.67
CA PRO A 83 -8.55 11.98 -12.97
C PRO A 83 -9.48 12.65 -11.96
N GLY A 84 -10.66 12.05 -11.77
CA GLY A 84 -11.52 12.34 -10.64
C GLY A 84 -11.19 11.50 -9.41
N ARG A 85 -10.57 10.33 -9.58
CA ARG A 85 -10.29 9.37 -8.51
C ARG A 85 -8.94 8.67 -8.71
N ILE A 86 -8.10 8.71 -7.69
CA ILE A 86 -6.86 7.91 -7.61
C ILE A 86 -6.94 7.03 -6.36
N ALA A 87 -6.66 5.74 -6.51
CA ALA A 87 -6.59 4.80 -5.41
C ALA A 87 -5.18 4.25 -5.21
N ILE A 88 -4.72 4.16 -3.97
CA ILE A 88 -3.43 3.58 -3.59
C ILE A 88 -3.68 2.37 -2.68
N GLY A 89 -3.20 1.21 -3.09
CA GLY A 89 -3.35 -0.07 -2.41
C GLY A 89 -2.05 -0.54 -1.80
N CYS A 90 -2.09 -1.02 -0.55
CA CYS A 90 -1.02 -1.83 0.02
C CYS A 90 -1.58 -3.10 0.65
N ALA A 91 -0.78 -3.90 1.37
CA ALA A 91 -1.29 -5.16 1.95
C ALA A 91 -2.49 -4.95 2.89
N GLY A 92 -2.34 -4.12 3.93
CA GLY A 92 -3.38 -3.89 4.94
C GLY A 92 -4.05 -2.51 4.89
N GLY A 93 -3.57 -1.58 4.06
CA GLY A 93 -4.12 -0.21 3.97
C GLY A 93 -3.67 0.75 5.07
N ARG A 94 -3.17 0.25 6.20
CA ARG A 94 -2.88 1.04 7.40
C ARG A 94 -1.65 1.96 7.35
N HIS A 95 -0.59 1.60 6.64
CA HIS A 95 0.69 2.34 6.67
C HIS A 95 1.04 2.98 5.31
N ARG A 96 1.47 2.15 4.34
CA ARG A 96 1.97 2.63 3.03
C ARG A 96 0.90 3.38 2.25
N ALA A 97 -0.27 2.77 2.08
CA ALA A 97 -1.35 3.34 1.29
C ALA A 97 -1.86 4.66 1.90
N SER A 98 -2.31 4.64 3.15
CA SER A 98 -2.77 5.85 3.84
C SER A 98 -1.70 6.92 3.93
N GLY A 99 -0.44 6.56 4.24
CA GLY A 99 0.67 7.50 4.32
C GLY A 99 0.97 8.20 2.99
N LEU A 100 1.03 7.46 1.88
CA LEU A 100 1.20 8.06 0.55
C LEU A 100 0.01 8.92 0.17
N THR A 101 -1.21 8.47 0.46
CA THR A 101 -2.43 9.25 0.18
C THR A 101 -2.43 10.59 0.91
N GLU A 102 -2.04 10.62 2.18
CA GLU A 102 -1.93 11.86 2.98
C GLU A 102 -0.86 12.81 2.45
N ILE A 103 0.29 12.27 2.03
CA ILE A 103 1.36 13.08 1.44
C ILE A 103 0.90 13.67 0.10
N LEU A 104 0.30 12.86 -0.76
CA LEU A 104 -0.23 13.29 -2.06
C LEU A 104 -1.35 14.33 -1.89
N ALA A 105 -2.23 14.16 -0.90
CA ALA A 105 -3.29 15.12 -0.61
C ALA A 105 -2.72 16.50 -0.30
N ARG A 106 -1.71 16.58 0.57
CA ARG A 106 -1.05 17.85 0.90
C ARG A 106 -0.38 18.47 -0.33
N GLU A 107 0.34 17.67 -1.11
CA GLU A 107 0.99 18.16 -2.33
C GLU A 107 -0.03 18.72 -3.34
N LEU A 108 -1.19 18.08 -3.51
CA LEU A 108 -2.24 18.57 -4.41
C LEU A 108 -2.94 19.82 -3.88
N CYS A 109 -3.17 19.91 -2.57
CA CYS A 109 -3.67 21.12 -1.93
C CYS A 109 -2.69 22.29 -2.14
N ASP A 110 -1.39 22.07 -1.98
CA ASP A 110 -0.35 23.09 -2.24
C ASP A 110 -0.31 23.53 -3.70
N ARG A 111 -0.68 22.64 -4.64
CA ARG A 111 -0.88 22.96 -6.07
C ARG A 111 -2.25 23.59 -6.37
N GLY A 112 -3.04 23.96 -5.35
CA GLY A 112 -4.33 24.63 -5.50
C GLY A 112 -5.50 23.73 -5.91
N ARG A 113 -5.39 22.41 -5.69
CA ARG A 113 -6.47 21.46 -5.99
C ARG A 113 -7.34 21.21 -4.76
N GLU A 114 -8.65 21.10 -4.98
CA GLU A 114 -9.57 20.57 -3.98
C GLU A 114 -9.44 19.04 -3.91
N VAL A 115 -9.18 18.51 -2.72
CA VAL A 115 -8.93 17.08 -2.49
C VAL A 115 -9.92 16.53 -1.46
N VAL A 116 -10.46 15.34 -1.74
CA VAL A 116 -11.23 14.54 -0.78
C VAL A 116 -10.47 13.25 -0.50
N VAL A 117 -10.15 12.98 0.76
CA VAL A 117 -9.42 11.77 1.17
C VAL A 117 -10.37 10.74 1.77
N GLU A 118 -10.17 9.48 1.42
CA GLU A 118 -10.94 8.35 1.93
C GLU A 118 -10.02 7.16 2.24
N HIS A 119 -10.07 6.68 3.49
CA HIS A 119 -9.26 5.54 3.93
C HIS A 119 -10.14 4.33 4.26
N LEU A 120 -10.23 3.37 3.35
CA LEU A 120 -11.16 2.24 3.50
C LEU A 120 -10.79 1.32 4.67
N HIS A 121 -9.50 1.02 4.84
CA HIS A 121 -9.02 -0.07 5.71
C HIS A 121 -8.04 0.38 6.78
N ILE A 122 -7.88 1.68 7.02
CA ILE A 122 -6.87 2.18 7.95
C ILE A 122 -7.14 1.77 9.41
N HIS A 123 -8.41 1.62 9.77
CA HIS A 123 -8.83 1.23 11.11
C HIS A 123 -8.74 -0.29 11.35
N LEU A 124 -8.45 -1.08 10.32
CA LEU A 124 -8.38 -2.53 10.43
C LEU A 124 -7.02 -3.00 10.95
N PRO A 125 -7.00 -4.12 11.69
CA PRO A 125 -5.75 -4.68 12.19
C PRO A 125 -4.85 -5.16 11.04
N ARG A 126 -3.55 -5.20 11.30
CA ARG A 126 -2.57 -5.72 10.33
C ARG A 126 -2.80 -7.21 10.11
N VAL A 127 -3.03 -7.61 8.85
CA VAL A 127 -3.02 -9.01 8.45
C VAL A 127 -1.57 -9.48 8.35
N LEU A 128 -1.19 -10.43 9.21
CA LEU A 128 0.09 -11.13 9.14
C LEU A 128 -0.08 -12.36 8.26
N LYS A 129 0.64 -12.44 7.14
CA LYS A 129 0.80 -13.73 6.44
C LYS A 129 1.74 -14.59 7.28
N THR A 130 1.24 -15.68 7.85
CA THR A 130 2.10 -16.73 8.41
C THR A 130 2.96 -17.28 7.25
N PRO A 131 4.30 -17.28 7.36
CA PRO A 131 5.11 -17.94 6.34
C PRO A 131 4.72 -19.41 6.32
N THR A 132 4.34 -19.92 5.15
CA THR A 132 4.16 -21.35 4.93
C THR A 132 5.50 -22.02 5.22
N THR A 133 5.62 -22.68 6.37
CA THR A 133 6.77 -23.51 6.69
C THR A 133 6.80 -24.67 5.69
N THR A 134 7.59 -24.55 4.63
CA THR A 134 7.97 -25.71 3.82
C THR A 134 8.91 -26.55 4.67
N CYS A 135 8.34 -27.53 5.39
CA CYS A 135 9.09 -28.55 6.09
C CYS A 135 9.74 -29.46 5.03
N SER A 136 10.97 -29.15 4.62
CA SER A 136 11.79 -30.06 3.84
C SER A 136 12.28 -31.16 4.79
N SER A 137 11.63 -32.32 4.73
CA SER A 137 12.06 -33.51 5.45
C SER A 137 13.37 -34.02 4.85
N MET A 138 14.46 -33.76 5.56
CA MET A 138 15.76 -34.36 5.31
C MET A 138 15.67 -35.85 5.63
N ARG A 139 15.42 -36.69 4.61
CA ARG A 139 15.50 -38.15 4.74
C ARG A 139 16.97 -38.56 4.74
N THR A 140 17.43 -39.04 5.90
CA THR A 140 18.72 -39.67 6.13
C THR A 140 18.95 -40.86 5.19
N ARG A 141 20.12 -40.90 4.51
CA ARG A 141 20.62 -42.10 3.83
C ARG A 141 21.16 -43.11 4.87
N PRO A 142 20.86 -44.41 4.77
CA PRO A 142 21.56 -45.40 5.57
C PRO A 142 22.93 -45.70 4.94
N THR A 143 23.97 -45.67 5.75
CA THR A 143 25.29 -46.22 5.44
C THR A 143 25.24 -47.74 5.62
N SER A 144 25.52 -48.49 4.55
CA SER A 144 25.88 -49.90 4.65
C SER A 144 27.18 -50.15 3.87
N SER A 145 28.29 -50.15 4.61
CA SER A 145 29.55 -50.73 4.13
C SER A 145 29.75 -52.08 4.80
N ARG A 146 29.93 -53.07 3.91
CA ARG A 146 30.18 -54.49 4.09
C ARG A 146 31.24 -54.87 5.12
N SER A 147 31.05 -56.07 5.66
CA SER A 147 32.07 -56.98 6.19
C SER A 147 33.10 -57.40 5.15
#